data_AF-A0A940NZ33-F1
#
_entry.id   AF-A0A940NZ33-F1
#
_cell.length_a   1.000
_cell.length_b   1.000
_cell.length_c   1.000
_cell.angle_alpha   90.00
_cell.angle_beta   90.00
_cell.angle_gamma   90.00
#
_symmetry.space_group_name_H-M   'P 1'
#
loop_
_entity.id
_entity.type
_entity.pdbx_description
1 polymer ?
#
loop_
_entity_poly.entity_id
_entity_poly.type
_entity_poly.pdbx_seq_one_letter_code
_entity_poly.pdbx_strand_id
1 'polypeptide(L)'
;MKTRMRSTIALTAALVCLTGCGKQGPTPKPDESAKSAVSISIPDDAASSAPDLVVTEDSAAAVPEDPDAYAQPQLCTVSGSFTATVRKLIPDYVTDPDTPRAAVVTLFQDGPFVIKLTDELCAKLQEDKTFTFLVGEQDVELCQWEFTNGGFVDDIALKEQKIQITDVREATEEEYGLEGMRIECAPKS
;
A
#
# COMPACT_ATOMS: atom_id res chain seq x y z
N MET A 1 -50.25 38.24 0.41
CA MET A 1 -49.94 37.33 -0.73
C MET A 1 -48.46 36.96 -0.70
N LYS A 2 -48.11 35.77 -0.21
CA LYS A 2 -47.22 34.78 -0.85
C LYS A 2 -46.90 33.69 0.18
N THR A 3 -47.36 32.51 -0.18
CA THR A 3 -47.55 31.31 0.63
C THR A 3 -46.22 30.61 0.88
N ARG A 4 -45.94 30.23 2.14
CA ARG A 4 -44.85 29.30 2.49
C ARG A 4 -45.27 27.89 2.07
N MET A 5 -44.58 27.32 1.08
CA MET A 5 -44.77 25.94 0.65
C MET A 5 -43.72 25.08 1.35
N ARG A 6 -44.14 24.30 2.35
CA ARG A 6 -43.32 23.26 2.98
C ARG A 6 -43.49 22.00 2.12
N SER A 7 -42.43 21.60 1.42
CA SER A 7 -42.40 20.35 0.65
C SER A 7 -41.93 19.23 1.57
N THR A 8 -42.83 18.32 1.89
CA THR A 8 -42.59 17.12 2.70
C THR A 8 -42.24 15.99 1.73
N ILE A 9 -40.96 15.60 1.67
CA ILE A 9 -40.52 14.43 0.90
C ILE A 9 -40.68 13.21 1.81
N ALA A 10 -41.65 12.35 1.47
CA ALA A 10 -41.88 11.08 2.12
C ALA A 10 -40.77 10.09 1.73
N LEU A 11 -40.05 9.58 2.72
CA LEU A 11 -39.04 8.54 2.58
C LEU A 11 -39.75 7.17 2.64
N THR A 12 -40.06 6.57 1.49
CA THR A 12 -40.55 5.18 1.43
C THR A 12 -39.38 4.21 1.35
N ALA A 13 -38.97 3.67 2.49
CA ALA A 13 -38.06 2.53 2.56
C ALA A 13 -38.84 1.22 2.34
N ALA A 14 -38.57 0.54 1.23
CA ALA A 14 -39.05 -0.82 0.99
C ALA A 14 -38.00 -1.81 1.53
N LEU A 15 -38.25 -2.32 2.74
CA LEU A 15 -37.49 -3.42 3.35
C LEU A 15 -38.05 -4.74 2.82
N VAL A 16 -37.30 -5.41 1.94
CA VAL A 16 -37.63 -6.78 1.51
C VAL A 16 -37.05 -7.75 2.53
N CYS A 17 -37.94 -8.30 3.37
CA CYS A 17 -37.65 -9.42 4.26
C CYS A 17 -37.67 -10.73 3.46
N LEU A 18 -36.53 -11.43 3.39
CA LEU A 18 -36.48 -12.84 3.03
C LEU A 18 -36.09 -13.65 4.28
N THR A 19 -37.11 -14.09 5.01
CA THR A 19 -37.01 -15.18 5.98
C THR A 19 -37.63 -16.43 5.37
N GLY A 20 -36.83 -17.50 5.26
CA GLY A 20 -37.29 -18.85 4.93
C GLY A 20 -36.57 -19.87 5.80
N CYS A 21 -37.31 -20.43 6.77
CA CYS A 21 -36.87 -21.37 7.82
C CYS A 21 -36.52 -22.77 7.28
N GLY A 22 -35.61 -23.49 7.95
CA GLY A 22 -35.36 -24.89 7.64
C GLY A 22 -34.47 -25.69 8.59
N LYS A 23 -34.96 -25.95 9.81
CA LYS A 23 -34.72 -27.14 10.68
C LYS A 23 -33.31 -27.44 11.25
N GLN A 24 -33.26 -27.51 12.58
CA GLN A 24 -32.17 -28.05 13.40
C GLN A 24 -32.24 -29.58 13.57
N GLY A 25 -31.06 -30.19 13.65
CA GLY A 25 -30.75 -31.44 14.36
C GLY A 25 -30.04 -32.52 13.50
N PRO A 26 -29.23 -33.43 14.07
CA PRO A 26 -28.46 -33.42 15.31
C PRO A 26 -26.92 -33.40 15.06
N THR A 27 -26.13 -33.11 16.10
CA THR A 27 -24.66 -33.14 16.08
C THR A 27 -24.08 -34.56 15.96
N PRO A 28 -23.14 -34.82 15.02
CA PRO A 28 -22.27 -35.99 15.07
C PRO A 28 -20.90 -35.65 15.68
N LYS A 29 -20.43 -36.53 16.58
CA LYS A 29 -19.06 -36.56 17.13
C LYS A 29 -18.05 -37.04 16.08
N PRO A 30 -16.74 -36.81 16.28
CA PRO A 30 -15.73 -36.95 15.24
C PRO A 30 -15.21 -38.38 15.14
N ASP A 31 -15.11 -38.91 13.92
CA ASP A 31 -14.27 -40.06 13.60
C ASP A 31 -13.52 -39.74 12.29
N GLU A 32 -12.29 -39.26 12.44
CA GLU A 32 -11.33 -39.04 11.37
C GLU A 32 -10.48 -40.31 11.23
N SER A 33 -10.76 -41.12 10.20
CA SER A 33 -9.83 -42.14 9.72
C SER A 33 -10.05 -42.42 8.23
N ALA A 34 -9.18 -41.82 7.41
CA ALA A 34 -8.74 -42.41 6.15
C ALA A 34 -7.38 -41.78 5.78
N LYS A 35 -6.33 -42.32 6.39
CA LYS A 35 -4.93 -42.05 6.03
C LYS A 35 -4.64 -42.70 4.68
N SER A 36 -4.39 -41.89 3.65
CA SER A 36 -3.77 -42.37 2.41
C SER A 36 -2.25 -42.29 2.57
N ALA A 37 -1.61 -43.44 2.72
CA ALA A 37 -0.18 -43.58 2.83
C ALA A 37 0.43 -43.70 1.42
N VAL A 38 1.31 -42.77 1.06
CA VAL A 38 2.24 -42.93 -0.06
C VAL A 38 3.60 -43.26 0.53
N SER A 39 4.03 -44.50 0.30
CA SER A 39 5.33 -45.03 0.66
C SER A 39 6.34 -44.77 -0.46
N ILE A 40 7.43 -44.07 -0.17
CA ILE A 40 8.63 -44.07 -1.00
C ILE A 40 9.76 -44.60 -0.11
N SER A 41 10.40 -45.66 -0.60
CA SER A 41 11.45 -46.40 0.10
C SER A 41 12.79 -45.71 -0.10
N ILE A 42 13.55 -45.50 0.99
CA ILE A 42 14.94 -45.05 0.97
C ILE A 42 15.81 -46.29 1.20
N PRO A 43 16.81 -46.59 0.36
CA PRO A 43 17.83 -47.58 0.71
C PRO A 43 18.84 -46.97 1.69
N ASP A 44 18.95 -47.58 2.87
CA ASP A 44 20.09 -47.56 3.77
C ASP A 44 21.27 -48.29 3.10
N ASP A 45 22.40 -47.62 2.86
CA ASP A 45 23.70 -47.93 3.48
C ASP A 45 24.84 -47.07 2.88
N ALA A 46 25.87 -46.88 3.70
CA ALA A 46 27.23 -46.48 3.40
C ALA A 46 27.64 -44.99 3.39
N ALA A 47 28.39 -44.68 4.45
CA ALA A 47 29.62 -43.88 4.47
C ALA A 47 29.53 -42.37 4.72
N SER A 48 29.69 -42.05 6.01
CA SER A 48 30.49 -40.97 6.56
C SER A 48 31.48 -40.32 5.57
N SER A 49 31.16 -39.10 5.15
CA SER A 49 32.09 -37.97 5.17
C SER A 49 31.25 -36.70 5.00
N ALA A 50 31.10 -35.93 6.08
CA ALA A 50 30.46 -34.63 6.02
C ALA A 50 31.28 -33.72 5.07
N PRO A 51 30.70 -33.09 4.05
CA PRO A 51 31.33 -31.92 3.46
C PRO A 51 31.22 -30.79 4.47
N ASP A 52 32.37 -30.23 4.86
CA ASP A 52 32.50 -29.02 5.66
C ASP A 52 31.64 -27.92 5.00
N LEU A 53 30.51 -27.60 5.62
CA LEU A 53 29.65 -26.51 5.19
C LEU A 53 30.35 -25.23 5.63
N VAL A 54 31.21 -24.70 4.76
CA VAL A 54 31.75 -23.35 4.93
C VAL A 54 30.57 -22.41 4.79
N VAL A 55 30.03 -21.99 5.94
CA VAL A 55 29.11 -20.86 6.01
C VAL A 55 29.95 -19.63 5.65
N THR A 56 29.92 -19.23 4.38
CA THR A 56 30.29 -17.87 4.02
C THR A 56 29.17 -16.97 4.49
N GLU A 57 29.26 -16.51 5.74
CA GLU A 57 28.59 -15.32 6.23
C GLU A 57 29.21 -14.12 5.52
N ASP A 58 28.81 -13.85 4.28
CA ASP A 58 29.17 -12.61 3.59
C ASP A 58 28.02 -12.16 2.70
N SER A 59 27.03 -11.56 3.35
CA SER A 59 26.29 -10.41 2.81
C SER A 59 25.33 -9.89 3.90
N ALA A 60 25.90 -9.55 5.05
CA ALA A 60 25.30 -8.49 5.84
C ALA A 60 25.78 -7.20 5.18
N ALA A 61 24.87 -6.42 4.59
CA ALA A 61 25.19 -5.05 4.22
C ALA A 61 25.83 -4.41 5.45
N ALA A 62 27.10 -4.03 5.35
CA ALA A 62 27.86 -3.49 6.46
C ALA A 62 27.10 -2.27 6.98
N VAL A 63 26.56 -2.37 8.20
CA VAL A 63 26.14 -1.21 8.96
C VAL A 63 27.45 -0.55 9.39
N PRO A 64 27.84 0.60 8.84
CA PRO A 64 29.08 1.27 9.13
C PRO A 64 29.08 1.68 10.59
N GLU A 65 30.30 1.67 11.10
CA GLU A 65 30.66 1.88 12.50
C GLU A 65 30.43 3.36 12.93
N ASP A 66 30.19 4.22 11.94
CA ASP A 66 29.85 5.66 11.94
C ASP A 66 28.35 6.05 11.92
N PRO A 67 27.55 6.13 13.00
CA PRO A 67 26.13 6.51 12.89
C PRO A 67 25.91 7.95 12.38
N ASP A 68 26.88 8.86 12.55
CA ASP A 68 26.80 10.25 12.11
C ASP A 68 27.25 10.42 10.65
N ALA A 69 28.03 9.48 10.10
CA ALA A 69 28.44 9.48 8.69
C ALA A 69 27.26 9.34 7.71
N TYR A 70 26.11 8.85 8.19
CA TYR A 70 24.87 8.77 7.43
C TYR A 70 24.00 10.02 7.44
N ALA A 71 24.27 10.95 8.35
CA ALA A 71 23.36 12.06 8.61
C ALA A 71 23.59 13.26 7.70
N GLN A 72 24.59 13.25 6.81
CA GLN A 72 24.83 14.39 5.93
C GLN A 72 23.67 14.55 4.95
N PRO A 73 22.92 15.67 5.01
CA PRO A 73 21.81 15.91 4.11
C PRO A 73 22.35 16.24 2.72
N GLN A 74 21.92 15.47 1.73
CA GLN A 74 22.10 15.68 0.32
C GLN A 74 20.80 16.22 -0.26
N LEU A 75 20.88 17.36 -0.94
CA LEU A 75 19.75 17.92 -1.67
C LEU A 75 19.55 17.12 -2.96
N CYS A 76 18.33 16.67 -3.19
CA CYS A 76 17.95 15.89 -4.36
C CYS A 76 16.72 16.48 -5.03
N THR A 77 16.70 16.47 -6.36
CA THR A 77 15.52 16.83 -7.15
C THR A 77 14.75 15.55 -7.49
N VAL A 78 13.46 15.55 -7.17
CA VAL A 78 12.56 14.41 -7.33
C VAL A 78 11.41 14.78 -8.24
N SER A 79 11.02 13.86 -9.12
CA SER A 79 9.86 14.03 -10.00
C SER A 79 9.35 12.67 -10.47
N GLY A 80 8.17 12.65 -11.10
CA GLY A 80 7.68 11.49 -11.81
C GLY A 80 6.24 11.14 -11.46
N SER A 81 5.95 9.86 -11.30
CA SER A 81 4.61 9.41 -10.94
C SER A 81 4.60 8.03 -10.30
N PHE A 82 3.56 7.75 -9.52
CA PHE A 82 3.29 6.42 -9.02
C PHE A 82 1.80 6.06 -9.16
N THR A 83 1.49 4.78 -9.28
CA THR A 83 0.14 4.27 -9.42
C THR A 83 -0.30 3.52 -8.17
N ALA A 84 -1.45 3.90 -7.61
CA ALA A 84 -1.97 3.29 -6.39
C ALA A 84 -3.49 3.13 -6.41
N THR A 85 -3.98 2.08 -5.76
CA THR A 85 -5.42 1.88 -5.53
C THR A 85 -5.85 2.65 -4.29
N VAL A 86 -6.88 3.49 -4.43
CA VAL A 86 -7.49 4.21 -3.31
C VAL A 86 -8.34 3.25 -2.50
N ARG A 87 -7.97 3.03 -1.25
CA ARG A 87 -8.71 2.17 -0.31
C ARG A 87 -9.74 2.94 0.49
N LYS A 88 -9.42 4.18 0.88
CA LYS A 88 -10.29 5.01 1.70
C LYS A 88 -10.01 6.49 1.49
N LEU A 89 -11.05 7.30 1.43
CA LEU A 89 -10.95 8.75 1.53
C LEU A 89 -11.25 9.20 2.96
N ILE A 90 -10.34 9.99 3.54
CA ILE A 90 -10.39 10.40 4.94
C ILE A 90 -10.57 11.93 5.02
N PRO A 91 -11.66 12.43 5.61
CA PRO A 91 -11.84 13.83 5.92
C PRO A 91 -11.09 14.25 7.18
N ASP A 92 -10.96 15.56 7.41
CA ASP A 92 -10.46 16.07 8.68
C ASP A 92 -11.60 16.10 9.71
N TYR A 93 -11.76 15.01 10.47
CA TYR A 93 -12.83 14.89 11.46
C TYR A 93 -12.83 15.97 12.57
N VAL A 94 -11.78 16.77 12.70
CA VAL A 94 -11.72 17.87 13.69
C VAL A 94 -12.25 19.17 13.08
N THR A 95 -11.85 19.49 11.84
CA THR A 95 -12.15 20.80 11.23
C THR A 95 -13.21 20.76 10.13
N ASP A 96 -13.31 19.66 9.39
CA ASP A 96 -14.27 19.45 8.31
C ASP A 96 -14.50 17.93 8.10
N PRO A 97 -15.56 17.36 8.71
CA PRO A 97 -15.84 15.92 8.66
C PRO A 97 -16.41 15.45 7.32
N ASP A 98 -16.74 16.37 6.40
CA ASP A 98 -17.42 16.06 5.14
C ASP A 98 -16.45 16.07 3.95
N THR A 99 -15.37 16.86 4.00
CA THR A 99 -14.42 17.02 2.87
C THR A 99 -13.17 16.14 3.05
N PRO A 100 -12.90 15.18 2.13
CA PRO A 100 -11.69 14.38 2.17
C PRO A 100 -10.41 15.21 1.97
N ARG A 101 -9.38 14.94 2.78
CA ARG A 101 -8.07 15.60 2.75
C ARG A 101 -6.88 14.63 2.70
N ALA A 102 -7.16 13.36 2.90
CA ALA A 102 -6.19 12.30 2.80
C ALA A 102 -6.80 11.07 2.15
N ALA A 103 -5.96 10.25 1.56
CA ALA A 103 -6.34 8.96 1.01
C ALA A 103 -5.48 7.87 1.63
N VAL A 104 -6.12 6.76 2.02
CA VAL A 104 -5.42 5.48 2.22
C VAL A 104 -5.26 4.86 0.85
N VAL A 105 -4.04 4.60 0.44
CA VAL A 105 -3.71 4.04 -0.88
C VAL A 105 -2.88 2.78 -0.72
N THR A 106 -2.81 1.97 -1.77
CA THR A 106 -1.99 0.77 -1.81
C THR A 106 -1.32 0.65 -3.17
N LEU A 107 0.00 0.47 -3.18
CA LEU A 107 0.77 0.20 -4.37
C LEU A 107 0.66 -1.28 -4.76
N PHE A 108 1.19 -1.66 -5.91
CA PHE A 108 1.22 -3.06 -6.33
C PHE A 108 2.05 -3.90 -5.37
N GLN A 109 1.42 -4.93 -4.77
CA GLN A 109 2.05 -5.85 -3.81
C GLN A 109 2.61 -5.20 -2.51
N ASP A 110 2.22 -3.98 -2.18
CA ASP A 110 2.61 -3.31 -0.93
C ASP A 110 1.45 -3.22 0.07
N GLY A 111 1.75 -2.83 1.31
CA GLY A 111 0.77 -2.49 2.35
C GLY A 111 0.12 -1.12 2.15
N PRO A 112 -1.04 -0.87 2.80
CA PRO A 112 -1.69 0.43 2.72
C PRO A 112 -0.93 1.51 3.51
N PHE A 113 -0.88 2.73 2.96
CA PHE A 113 -0.36 3.92 3.64
C PHE A 113 -1.21 5.16 3.33
N VAL A 114 -0.96 6.25 4.06
CA VAL A 114 -1.75 7.49 3.94
C VAL A 114 -0.98 8.55 3.16
N ILE A 115 -1.63 9.15 2.18
CA ILE A 115 -1.15 10.35 1.49
C ILE A 115 -2.06 11.53 1.81
N LYS A 116 -1.48 12.71 2.00
CA LYS A 116 -2.22 13.98 2.11
C LYS A 116 -2.32 14.61 0.74
N LEU A 117 -3.48 15.16 0.45
CA LEU A 117 -3.80 15.77 -0.83
C LEU A 117 -4.55 17.08 -0.59
N THR A 118 -4.51 17.96 -1.58
CA THR A 118 -5.40 19.13 -1.56
C THR A 118 -6.84 18.69 -1.78
N ASP A 119 -7.79 19.49 -1.31
CA ASP A 119 -9.22 19.25 -1.49
C ASP A 119 -9.57 19.03 -2.99
N GLU A 120 -8.89 19.76 -3.88
CA GLU A 120 -9.04 19.62 -5.35
C GLU A 120 -8.59 18.27 -5.89
N LEU A 121 -7.47 17.72 -5.39
CA LEU A 121 -6.97 16.41 -5.84
C LEU A 121 -7.81 15.28 -5.24
N CYS A 122 -8.20 15.39 -3.97
CA CYS A 122 -9.12 14.46 -3.32
C CYS A 122 -10.45 14.35 -4.06
N ALA A 123 -10.99 15.46 -4.58
CA ALA A 123 -12.24 15.48 -5.33
C ALA A 123 -12.20 14.66 -6.64
N LYS A 124 -11.01 14.37 -7.18
CA LYS A 124 -10.83 13.52 -8.38
C LYS A 124 -10.83 12.02 -8.05
N LEU A 125 -10.64 11.65 -6.78
CA LEU A 125 -10.47 10.27 -6.36
C LEU A 125 -11.80 9.56 -6.13
N GLN A 126 -11.76 8.24 -6.29
CA GLN A 126 -12.85 7.34 -5.94
C GLN A 126 -12.28 6.12 -5.21
N GLU A 127 -12.95 5.68 -4.15
CA GLU A 127 -12.59 4.44 -3.45
C GLU A 127 -12.68 3.22 -4.40
N ASP A 128 -11.79 2.25 -4.17
CA ASP A 128 -11.59 1.02 -4.94
C ASP A 128 -11.18 1.20 -6.41
N LYS A 129 -10.77 2.41 -6.79
CA LYS A 129 -10.19 2.71 -8.10
C LYS A 129 -8.68 2.95 -8.01
N THR A 130 -7.99 2.69 -9.12
CA THR A 130 -6.56 2.90 -9.28
C THR A 130 -6.28 4.19 -10.04
N PHE A 131 -5.40 5.01 -9.48
CA PHE A 131 -5.01 6.30 -10.03
C PHE A 131 -3.50 6.41 -10.14
N THR A 132 -3.06 7.17 -11.14
CA THR A 132 -1.67 7.62 -11.30
C THR A 132 -1.54 9.02 -10.70
N PHE A 133 -0.69 9.12 -9.68
CA PHE A 133 -0.37 10.32 -8.93
C PHE A 133 0.90 10.93 -9.52
N LEU A 134 0.82 12.18 -9.96
CA LEU A 134 1.95 12.90 -10.54
C LEU A 134 2.69 13.66 -9.45
N VAL A 135 4.01 13.52 -9.46
CA VAL A 135 4.94 14.22 -8.57
C VAL A 135 5.65 15.26 -9.40
N GLY A 136 5.39 16.53 -9.10
CA GLY A 136 6.10 17.64 -9.73
C GLY A 136 7.57 17.65 -9.35
N GLU A 137 8.38 18.33 -10.16
CA GLU A 137 9.78 18.57 -9.81
C GLU A 137 9.87 19.36 -8.51
N GLN A 138 10.55 18.80 -7.52
CA GLN A 138 10.78 19.45 -6.23
C GLN A 138 12.10 19.00 -5.62
N ASP A 139 12.67 19.86 -4.77
CA ASP A 139 13.84 19.50 -4.00
C ASP A 139 13.45 18.89 -2.65
N VAL A 140 14.16 17.85 -2.25
CA VAL A 140 14.04 17.18 -0.96
C VAL A 140 15.43 16.94 -0.36
N GLU A 141 15.53 17.03 0.95
CA GLU A 141 16.78 16.72 1.67
C GLU A 141 16.76 15.26 2.11
N LEU A 142 17.77 14.51 1.68
CA LEU A 142 17.94 13.08 1.96
C LEU A 142 19.26 12.83 2.65
N CYS A 143 19.29 11.91 3.60
CA CYS A 143 20.55 11.47 4.17
C CYS A 143 21.31 10.59 3.16
N GLN A 144 22.64 10.52 3.26
CA GLN A 144 23.47 9.76 2.31
C GLN A 144 23.03 8.29 2.19
N TRP A 145 22.56 7.68 3.29
CA TRP A 145 22.03 6.32 3.31
C TRP A 145 20.73 6.18 2.48
N GLU A 146 19.79 7.10 2.63
CA GLU A 146 18.52 7.11 1.88
C GLU A 146 18.79 7.19 0.37
N PHE A 147 19.71 8.06 -0.04
CA PHE A 147 20.10 8.21 -1.45
C PHE A 147 20.81 6.98 -2.01
N THR A 148 21.80 6.44 -1.28
CA THR A 148 22.70 5.38 -1.79
C THR A 148 22.00 4.02 -1.91
N ASN A 149 21.08 3.69 -1.01
CA ASN A 149 20.45 2.37 -0.98
C ASN A 149 19.21 2.26 -1.86
N GLY A 150 18.86 3.31 -2.61
CA GLY A 150 17.70 3.30 -3.50
C GLY A 150 16.34 3.17 -2.78
N GLY A 151 16.32 3.06 -1.45
CA GLY A 151 15.12 2.96 -0.62
C GLY A 151 14.32 4.27 -0.52
N PHE A 152 14.82 5.33 -1.14
CA PHE A 152 14.20 6.64 -1.08
C PHE A 152 12.81 6.67 -1.71
N VAL A 153 12.63 6.07 -2.89
CA VAL A 153 11.52 6.46 -3.76
C VAL A 153 10.17 5.90 -3.30
N ASP A 154 10.13 4.65 -2.84
CA ASP A 154 8.86 3.95 -2.57
C ASP A 154 8.48 3.97 -1.08
N ASP A 155 9.43 3.61 -0.21
CA ASP A 155 9.16 3.43 1.21
C ASP A 155 9.33 4.70 2.05
N ILE A 156 10.27 5.58 1.68
CA ILE A 156 10.66 6.70 2.54
C ILE A 156 10.01 8.00 2.06
N ALA A 157 10.22 8.41 0.81
CA ALA A 157 9.70 9.69 0.30
C ALA A 157 8.18 9.79 0.36
N LEU A 158 7.52 8.73 -0.11
CA LEU A 158 6.08 8.70 -0.29
C LEU A 158 5.36 8.45 1.04
N LYS A 159 5.81 7.45 1.83
CA LYS A 159 5.18 7.13 3.12
C LYS A 159 5.48 8.17 4.20
N GLU A 160 6.63 8.84 4.16
CA GLU A 160 6.94 9.96 5.06
C GLU A 160 6.37 11.30 4.55
N GLN A 161 5.68 11.30 3.40
CA GLN A 161 5.03 12.49 2.82
C GLN A 161 6.02 13.65 2.55
N LYS A 162 7.27 13.31 2.19
CA LYS A 162 8.32 14.26 1.78
C LYS A 162 8.09 14.80 0.36
N ILE A 163 7.27 14.12 -0.45
CA ILE A 163 6.94 14.51 -1.83
C ILE A 163 5.52 15.05 -1.94
N GLN A 164 5.36 16.09 -2.75
CA GLN A 164 4.10 16.74 -3.07
C GLN A 164 3.54 16.18 -4.37
N ILE A 165 2.28 15.75 -4.29
CA ILE A 165 1.51 15.33 -5.46
C ILE A 165 0.92 16.58 -6.10
N THR A 166 1.18 16.75 -7.39
CA THR A 166 0.76 17.93 -8.17
C THR A 166 -0.49 17.67 -9.00
N ASP A 167 -0.71 16.43 -9.44
CA ASP A 167 -1.92 16.05 -10.16
C ASP A 167 -2.26 14.57 -9.98
N VAL A 168 -3.49 14.20 -10.34
CA VAL A 168 -3.98 12.82 -10.31
C VAL A 168 -4.88 12.55 -11.50
N ARG A 169 -4.74 11.36 -12.10
CA ARG A 169 -5.64 10.83 -13.14
C ARG A 169 -5.89 9.34 -12.96
N GLU A 170 -6.97 8.82 -13.56
CA GLU A 170 -7.23 7.38 -13.58
C GLU A 170 -6.09 6.67 -14.32
N ALA A 171 -5.67 5.52 -13.79
CA ALA A 171 -4.56 4.74 -14.34
C ALA A 171 -4.98 3.99 -15.60
N THR A 172 -4.10 3.91 -16.60
CA THR A 172 -4.30 3.06 -17.78
C THR A 172 -3.83 1.63 -17.51
N GLU A 173 -4.27 0.66 -18.30
CA GLU A 173 -3.96 -0.77 -18.09
C GLU A 173 -2.45 -1.07 -18.08
N GLU A 174 -1.66 -0.27 -18.79
CA GLU A 174 -0.20 -0.39 -18.88
C GLU A 174 0.53 0.10 -17.61
N GLU A 175 -0.16 0.82 -16.74
CA GLU A 175 0.40 1.41 -15.50
C GLU A 175 0.11 0.55 -14.27
N TYR A 176 -0.58 -0.58 -14.44
CA TYR A 176 -0.80 -1.54 -13.35
C TYR A 176 0.46 -2.37 -13.14
N GLY A 177 0.70 -2.75 -11.89
CA GLY A 177 1.82 -3.63 -11.56
C GLY A 177 3.12 -2.88 -11.32
N LEU A 178 4.23 -3.46 -11.78
CA LEU A 178 5.58 -2.92 -11.60
C LEU A 178 5.81 -1.63 -12.42
N GLU A 179 5.11 -1.47 -13.53
CA GLU A 179 5.21 -0.29 -14.41
C GLU A 179 4.59 0.97 -13.81
N GLY A 180 3.87 0.82 -12.69
CA GLY A 180 3.21 1.89 -11.97
C GLY A 180 4.15 2.74 -11.12
N MET A 181 5.43 2.38 -10.96
CA MET A 181 6.40 3.17 -10.19
C MET A 181 7.42 3.84 -11.12
N ARG A 182 7.36 5.17 -11.25
CA ARG A 182 8.22 5.96 -12.14
C ARG A 182 8.61 7.26 -11.49
N ILE A 183 9.21 7.18 -10.31
CA ILE A 183 9.79 8.36 -9.65
C ILE A 183 11.31 8.32 -9.80
N GLU A 184 11.84 9.46 -10.22
CA GLU A 184 13.27 9.70 -10.39
C GLU A 184 13.76 10.62 -9.28
N CYS A 185 14.98 10.38 -8.81
CA CYS A 185 15.65 11.18 -7.79
C CYS A 185 17.09 11.43 -8.23
N ALA A 186 17.44 12.69 -8.46
CA ALA A 186 18.77 13.10 -8.92
C ALA A 186 19.44 14.04 -7.91
N PRO A 187 20.77 13.95 -7.73
CA PRO A 187 21.49 14.85 -6.85
C PRO A 187 21.47 16.30 -7.34
N LYS A 188 21.30 17.20 -6.38
CA LYS A 188 21.52 18.64 -6.42
C LYS A 188 22.95 19.03 -6.87
N SER A 189 23.24 19.33 -8.13
CA SER A 189 24.59 19.78 -8.55
C SER A 189 24.93 21.19 -8.08
#